data_AF-A0A9E5R6Q5-F1
#
_entry.id   AF-A0A9E5R6Q5-F1
#
_cell.length_a   1.000
_cell.length_b   1.000
_cell.length_c   1.000
_cell.angle_alpha   90.00
_cell.angle_beta   90.00
_cell.angle_gamma   90.00
#
_symmetry.space_group_name_H-M   'P 1'
#
loop_
_entity.id
_entity.type
_entity.pdbx_description
1 polymer ?
#
loop_
_entity_poly.entity_id
_entity_poly.type
_entity_poly.pdbx_seq_one_letter_code
_entity_poly.pdbx_strand_id
1 'polypeptide(L)'
;MVDNFIPLTAQNPLEDAVQAVVAFINAPDWMAGRAIVQEKREVLFSPQGVQAFELLLQQYAEQPDQYEMVRQHREILARCQEQGIEPVFDLLTSLGDVPDAVIEAVMEYLNAPLWSASREVVVNQSRWLMNDDAERVIRAMMVRHRPGSDDHRDLREHLEVLQHCRTQGVEATFDQIEQLVASNPPAEVIEAALAFINAGTLDEKRQVFQQKENLLLSGHAENVFERLLAQYAERISHAAIVENHRNLLRRCAAEGADAVFDQLKREAAPVVTREVLEAVRYYIEAATLHEQRALLEERQSVLLSEAGEAAMHLVMRQVSDQPEVQAALQERLVRLQQARAEGIAAAFAEV
;
A
#
# COMPACT_ATOMS: atom_id res chain seq x y z
N MET A 1 -59.22 46.35 -31.66
CA MET A 1 -58.88 46.44 -30.23
C MET A 1 -59.01 45.05 -29.64
N VAL A 2 -57.90 44.31 -29.61
CA VAL A 2 -57.74 43.12 -28.77
C VAL A 2 -56.38 43.31 -28.11
N ASP A 3 -56.43 43.63 -26.83
CA ASP A 3 -55.29 43.69 -25.94
C ASP A 3 -54.64 42.32 -25.84
N ASN A 4 -53.42 42.18 -26.35
CA ASN A 4 -52.51 41.10 -25.98
C ASN A 4 -51.44 41.70 -25.06
N PHE A 5 -51.81 41.86 -23.80
CA PHE A 5 -50.87 41.97 -22.69
C PHE A 5 -50.16 40.62 -22.55
N ILE A 6 -48.97 40.48 -23.11
CA ILE A 6 -48.00 39.48 -22.67
C ILE A 6 -47.29 40.13 -21.47
N PRO A 7 -47.44 39.61 -20.23
CA PRO A 7 -46.70 40.17 -19.12
C PRO A 7 -45.20 39.88 -19.31
N LEU A 8 -44.42 40.96 -19.31
CA LEU A 8 -42.98 40.96 -19.14
C LEU A 8 -42.65 40.40 -17.75
N THR A 9 -42.07 39.19 -17.72
CA THR A 9 -40.85 38.76 -16.99
C THR A 9 -40.95 37.27 -16.70
N ALA A 10 -40.76 36.42 -17.72
CA ALA A 10 -40.37 35.05 -17.46
C ALA A 10 -38.91 35.08 -16.98
N GLN A 11 -38.68 35.12 -15.67
CA GLN A 11 -37.36 34.93 -15.08
C GLN A 11 -36.79 33.60 -15.61
N ASN A 12 -35.49 33.59 -15.91
CA ASN A 12 -34.82 32.42 -16.44
C ASN A 12 -34.82 31.33 -15.35
N PRO A 13 -35.49 30.17 -15.54
CA PRO A 13 -35.63 29.16 -14.48
C PRO A 13 -34.30 28.66 -13.91
N LEU A 14 -33.23 28.69 -14.72
CA LEU A 14 -31.89 28.33 -14.28
C LEU A 14 -31.26 29.42 -13.38
N GLU A 15 -31.54 30.69 -13.64
CA GLU A 15 -31.06 31.81 -12.82
C GLU A 15 -31.70 31.78 -11.42
N ASP A 16 -33.01 31.54 -11.36
CA ASP A 16 -33.73 31.36 -10.10
C ASP A 16 -33.19 30.14 -9.32
N ALA A 17 -32.86 29.05 -10.01
CA ALA A 17 -32.25 27.87 -9.41
C ALA A 17 -30.84 28.14 -8.87
N VAL A 18 -30.00 28.86 -9.62
CA VAL A 18 -28.67 29.29 -9.14
C VAL A 18 -28.82 30.17 -7.90
N GLN A 19 -29.75 31.12 -7.89
CA GLN A 19 -29.98 31.97 -6.72
C GLN A 19 -30.46 31.17 -5.51
N ALA A 20 -31.33 30.17 -5.70
CA ALA A 20 -31.78 29.28 -4.63
C ALA A 20 -30.62 28.45 -4.06
N VAL A 21 -29.79 27.86 -4.92
CA VAL A 21 -28.63 27.06 -4.52
C VAL A 21 -27.60 27.92 -3.78
N VAL A 22 -27.27 29.10 -4.30
CA VAL A 22 -26.34 30.04 -3.65
C VAL A 22 -26.88 30.50 -2.29
N ALA A 23 -28.19 30.75 -2.17
CA ALA A 23 -28.80 31.10 -0.89
C ALA A 23 -28.66 29.95 0.13
N PHE A 24 -28.87 28.70 -0.30
CA PHE A 24 -28.71 27.53 0.54
C PHE A 24 -27.26 27.30 0.98
N ILE A 25 -26.29 27.38 0.06
CA ILE A 25 -24.86 27.22 0.37
C ILE A 25 -24.36 28.29 1.34
N ASN A 26 -24.86 29.53 1.20
CA ASN A 26 -24.46 30.66 2.04
C ASN A 26 -25.34 30.83 3.29
N ALA A 27 -26.16 29.85 3.64
CA ALA A 27 -26.95 29.92 4.87
C ALA A 27 -26.03 30.04 6.09
N PRO A 28 -26.33 30.93 7.06
CA PRO A 28 -25.45 31.17 8.20
C PRO A 28 -25.34 29.96 9.14
N ASP A 29 -26.35 29.08 9.14
CA ASP A 29 -26.39 27.85 9.92
C ASP A 29 -27.36 26.84 9.25
N TRP A 30 -27.40 25.61 9.78
CA TRP A 30 -28.26 24.55 9.27
C TRP A 30 -29.76 24.81 9.47
N MET A 31 -30.15 25.63 10.45
CA MET A 31 -31.56 25.97 10.67
C MET A 31 -32.05 26.94 9.58
N ALA A 32 -31.25 27.95 9.25
CA ALA A 32 -31.49 28.83 8.11
C ALA A 32 -31.45 28.06 6.79
N GLY A 33 -30.49 27.13 6.63
CA GLY A 33 -30.41 26.24 5.47
C GLY A 33 -31.69 25.42 5.30
N ARG A 34 -32.20 24.83 6.38
CA ARG A 34 -33.47 24.09 6.39
C ARG A 34 -34.64 24.95 5.92
N ALA A 35 -34.77 26.16 6.44
CA ALA A 35 -35.83 27.08 6.07
C ALA A 35 -35.79 27.39 4.55
N ILE A 36 -34.59 27.63 4.00
CA ILE A 36 -34.39 27.85 2.57
C ILE A 36 -34.79 26.61 1.75
N VAL A 37 -34.39 25.41 2.19
CA VAL A 37 -34.74 24.16 1.48
C VAL A 37 -36.24 23.90 1.51
N GLN A 38 -36.92 24.20 2.62
CA GLN A 38 -38.37 24.07 2.72
C GLN A 38 -39.10 25.10 1.85
N GLU A 39 -38.67 26.37 1.88
CA GLU A 39 -39.28 27.46 1.10
C GLU A 39 -39.07 27.26 -0.40
N LYS A 40 -37.83 26.94 -0.82
CA LYS A 40 -37.45 26.84 -2.23
C LYS A 40 -37.43 25.39 -2.74
N ARG A 41 -38.18 24.50 -2.10
CA ARG A 41 -38.17 23.05 -2.36
C ARG A 41 -38.39 22.72 -3.83
N GLU A 42 -39.40 23.32 -4.46
CA GLU A 42 -39.74 23.04 -5.85
C GLU A 42 -38.60 23.36 -6.81
N VAL A 43 -37.88 24.45 -6.55
CA VAL A 43 -36.75 24.90 -7.38
C VAL A 43 -35.51 24.06 -7.09
N LEU A 44 -35.14 23.86 -5.82
CA LEU A 44 -33.93 23.14 -5.43
C LEU A 44 -33.96 21.65 -5.84
N PHE A 45 -35.15 21.04 -5.86
CA PHE A 45 -35.32 19.63 -6.26
C PHE A 45 -35.65 19.44 -7.73
N SER A 46 -35.73 20.52 -8.51
CA SER A 46 -35.94 20.45 -9.96
C SER A 46 -34.66 20.03 -10.71
N PRO A 47 -34.78 19.62 -11.98
CA PRO A 47 -33.61 19.44 -12.86
C PRO A 47 -32.75 20.71 -12.98
N GLN A 48 -33.36 21.90 -12.91
CA GLN A 48 -32.64 23.19 -12.93
C GLN A 48 -31.81 23.38 -11.66
N GLY A 49 -32.30 22.93 -10.51
CA GLY A 49 -31.54 22.91 -9.25
C GLY A 49 -30.30 22.02 -9.35
N VAL A 50 -30.44 20.82 -9.92
CA VAL A 50 -29.30 19.92 -10.18
C VAL A 50 -28.30 20.57 -11.13
N GLN A 51 -28.77 21.15 -12.24
CA GLN A 51 -27.93 21.85 -13.21
C GLN A 51 -27.19 23.05 -12.58
N ALA A 52 -27.83 23.79 -11.68
CA ALA A 52 -27.19 24.90 -10.96
C ALA A 52 -26.00 24.43 -10.12
N PHE A 53 -26.10 23.30 -9.41
CA PHE A 53 -24.94 22.71 -8.72
C PHE A 53 -23.82 22.30 -9.67
N GLU A 54 -24.15 21.71 -10.82
CA GLU A 54 -23.15 21.30 -11.81
C GLU A 54 -22.38 22.50 -12.37
N LEU A 55 -23.06 23.61 -12.63
CA LEU A 55 -22.42 24.87 -13.05
C LEU A 55 -21.48 25.42 -11.97
N LEU A 56 -21.91 25.44 -10.71
CA LEU A 56 -21.06 25.91 -9.60
C LEU A 56 -19.83 25.00 -9.39
N LEU A 57 -20.00 23.68 -9.49
CA LEU A 57 -18.88 22.73 -9.39
C LEU A 57 -17.88 22.92 -10.53
N GLN A 58 -18.35 23.19 -11.76
CA GLN A 58 -17.46 23.52 -12.88
C GLN A 58 -16.73 24.85 -12.66
N GLN A 59 -17.44 25.86 -12.15
CA GLN A 59 -16.87 27.18 -11.87
C GLN A 59 -15.78 27.12 -10.78
N TYR A 60 -15.95 26.28 -9.76
CA TYR A 60 -15.01 26.12 -8.65
C TYR A 60 -14.02 24.96 -8.83
N ALA A 61 -13.87 24.39 -10.04
CA ALA A 61 -13.02 23.22 -10.26
C ALA A 61 -11.54 23.42 -9.85
N GLU A 62 -11.03 24.65 -9.89
CA GLU A 62 -9.65 25.00 -9.49
C GLU A 62 -9.55 25.52 -8.04
N GLN A 63 -10.65 25.46 -7.29
CA GLN A 63 -10.78 26.00 -5.94
C GLN A 63 -11.25 24.89 -4.99
N PRO A 64 -10.34 24.06 -4.45
CA PRO A 64 -10.67 22.82 -3.75
C PRO A 64 -11.67 23.00 -2.60
N ASP A 65 -11.49 24.04 -1.78
CA ASP A 65 -12.36 24.30 -0.62
C ASP A 65 -13.79 24.67 -1.05
N GLN A 66 -13.92 25.53 -2.07
CA GLN A 66 -15.21 25.95 -2.63
C GLN A 66 -15.89 24.79 -3.35
N TYR A 67 -15.14 24.00 -4.11
CA TYR A 67 -15.63 22.80 -4.78
C TYR A 67 -16.22 21.82 -3.78
N GLU A 68 -15.46 21.51 -2.73
CA GLU A 68 -15.86 20.55 -1.70
C GLU A 68 -17.09 21.04 -0.94
N MET A 69 -17.15 22.33 -0.58
CA MET A 69 -18.34 22.94 0.03
C MET A 69 -19.59 22.76 -0.84
N VAL A 70 -19.52 23.08 -2.13
CA VAL A 70 -20.66 22.94 -3.07
C VAL A 70 -21.05 21.47 -3.22
N ARG A 71 -20.07 20.56 -3.29
CA ARG A 71 -20.27 19.11 -3.38
C ARG A 71 -21.03 18.58 -2.16
N GLN A 72 -20.65 18.98 -0.95
CA GLN A 72 -21.30 18.57 0.29
C GLN A 72 -22.76 19.05 0.36
N HIS A 73 -23.03 20.31 -0.02
CA HIS A 73 -24.40 20.85 -0.04
C HIS A 73 -25.29 20.12 -1.04
N ARG A 74 -24.76 19.78 -2.22
CA ARG A 74 -25.47 18.95 -3.21
C ARG A 74 -25.87 17.59 -2.61
N GLU A 75 -24.95 16.95 -1.90
CA GLU A 75 -25.20 15.64 -1.27
C GLU A 75 -26.27 15.72 -0.17
N ILE A 76 -26.26 16.78 0.64
CA ILE A 76 -27.30 17.04 1.64
C ILE A 76 -28.69 17.12 0.99
N LEU A 77 -28.83 17.82 -0.14
CA LEU A 77 -30.11 17.91 -0.85
C LEU A 77 -30.52 16.58 -1.47
N ALA A 78 -29.59 15.82 -2.04
CA ALA A 78 -29.87 14.48 -2.54
C ALA A 78 -30.45 13.59 -1.42
N ARG A 79 -29.86 13.62 -0.23
CA ARG A 79 -30.40 12.91 0.93
C ARG A 79 -31.75 13.44 1.40
N CYS A 80 -31.97 14.76 1.35
CA CYS A 80 -33.27 15.34 1.65
C CYS A 80 -34.37 14.84 0.69
N GLN A 81 -34.03 14.57 -0.57
CA GLN A 81 -34.97 13.99 -1.54
C GLN A 81 -35.29 12.52 -1.22
N GLU A 82 -34.28 11.75 -0.79
CA GLU A 82 -34.43 10.32 -0.49
C GLU A 82 -35.12 10.05 0.86
N GLN A 83 -34.77 10.82 1.89
CA GLN A 83 -35.10 10.52 3.28
C GLN A 83 -36.07 11.56 3.90
N GLY A 84 -36.29 12.67 3.20
CA GLY A 84 -37.03 13.82 3.70
C GLY A 84 -36.12 14.91 4.26
N ILE A 85 -36.60 16.16 4.23
CA ILE A 85 -35.85 17.34 4.72
C ILE A 85 -35.66 17.26 6.25
N GLU A 86 -36.73 16.93 6.98
CA GLU A 86 -36.76 16.95 8.44
C GLU A 86 -35.67 16.05 9.07
N PRO A 87 -35.58 14.74 8.75
CA PRO A 87 -34.62 13.87 9.43
C PRO A 87 -33.16 14.23 9.13
N VAL A 88 -32.88 14.73 7.92
CA VAL A 88 -31.53 15.13 7.51
C VAL A 88 -31.10 16.38 8.28
N PHE A 89 -31.95 17.40 8.35
CA PHE A 89 -31.60 18.62 9.06
C PHE A 89 -31.65 18.49 10.56
N ASP A 90 -32.56 17.68 11.14
CA ASP A 90 -32.55 17.37 12.57
C ASP A 90 -31.22 16.73 13.00
N LEU A 91 -30.66 15.85 12.15
CA LEU A 91 -29.33 15.29 12.38
C LEU A 91 -28.22 16.36 12.31
N LEU A 92 -28.27 17.26 11.32
CA LEU A 92 -27.25 18.31 11.16
C LEU A 92 -27.31 19.40 12.24
N THR A 93 -28.50 19.80 12.69
CA THR A 93 -28.69 20.84 13.71
C THR A 93 -28.43 20.31 15.11
N SER A 94 -28.71 19.03 15.37
CA SER A 94 -28.47 18.41 16.68
C SER A 94 -26.99 18.30 17.06
N LEU A 95 -26.07 18.64 16.15
CA LEU A 95 -24.65 18.82 16.46
C LEU A 95 -24.37 20.06 17.31
N GLY A 96 -25.23 21.10 17.27
CA GLY A 96 -25.03 22.32 18.06
C GLY A 96 -25.09 22.09 19.59
N ASP A 97 -25.72 20.99 20.01
CA ASP A 97 -25.82 20.59 21.41
C ASP A 97 -24.71 19.59 21.82
N VAL A 98 -23.86 19.15 20.88
CA VAL A 98 -22.79 18.19 21.16
C VAL A 98 -21.59 18.94 21.75
N PRO A 99 -21.03 18.50 22.90
CA PRO A 99 -19.84 19.12 23.47
C PRO A 99 -18.64 19.06 22.53
N ASP A 100 -17.87 20.16 22.44
CA ASP A 100 -16.65 20.23 21.60
C ASP A 100 -15.69 19.06 21.86
N ALA A 101 -15.55 18.63 23.11
CA ALA A 101 -14.70 17.50 23.50
C ALA A 101 -15.12 16.17 22.85
N VAL A 102 -16.41 15.98 22.54
CA VAL A 102 -16.90 14.80 21.80
C VAL A 102 -16.50 14.91 20.33
N ILE A 103 -16.65 16.10 19.73
CA ILE A 103 -16.24 16.34 18.34
C ILE A 103 -14.74 16.11 18.18
N GLU A 104 -13.92 16.68 19.07
CA GLU A 104 -12.47 16.48 19.09
C GLU A 104 -12.10 15.00 19.22
N ALA A 105 -12.73 14.26 20.13
CA ALA A 105 -12.46 12.83 20.30
C ALA A 105 -12.84 12.01 19.07
N VAL A 106 -13.96 12.33 18.41
CA VAL A 106 -14.37 11.67 17.14
C VAL A 106 -13.35 11.98 16.04
N MET A 107 -12.89 13.22 15.93
CA MET A 107 -11.88 13.58 14.93
C MET A 107 -10.53 12.91 15.21
N GLU A 108 -10.11 12.80 16.47
CA GLU A 108 -8.91 12.05 16.86
C GLU A 108 -9.03 10.57 16.48
N TYR A 109 -10.20 9.97 16.70
CA TYR A 109 -10.48 8.58 16.36
C TYR A 109 -10.49 8.32 14.86
N LEU A 110 -11.16 9.17 14.08
CA LEU A 110 -11.26 9.04 12.61
C LEU A 110 -9.93 9.33 11.90
N ASN A 111 -9.06 10.16 12.48
CA ASN A 111 -7.75 10.48 11.91
C ASN A 111 -6.64 9.54 12.38
N ALA A 112 -6.95 8.54 13.22
CA ALA A 112 -5.96 7.58 13.65
C ALA A 112 -5.51 6.72 12.45
N PRO A 113 -4.19 6.61 12.19
CA PRO A 113 -3.68 6.05 10.93
C PRO A 113 -3.87 4.53 10.80
N LEU A 114 -4.13 3.84 11.92
CA LEU A 114 -4.26 2.39 12.02
C LEU A 114 -5.29 2.03 13.09
N TRP A 115 -5.95 0.87 12.97
CA TRP A 115 -6.88 0.38 13.99
C TRP A 115 -6.25 0.24 15.38
N SER A 116 -4.94 -0.08 15.49
CA SER A 116 -4.26 -0.09 16.79
C SER A 116 -4.17 1.30 17.43
N ALA A 117 -3.92 2.34 16.62
CA ALA A 117 -3.96 3.73 17.10
C ALA A 117 -5.41 4.14 17.43
N SER A 118 -6.39 3.74 16.61
CA SER A 118 -7.81 3.97 16.90
C SER A 118 -8.22 3.30 18.23
N ARG A 119 -7.71 2.10 18.54
CA ARG A 119 -7.91 1.40 19.83
C ARG A 119 -7.42 2.25 20.98
N GLU A 120 -6.21 2.80 20.90
CA GLU A 120 -5.66 3.67 21.94
C GLU A 120 -6.51 4.92 22.15
N VAL A 121 -6.95 5.58 21.07
CA VAL A 121 -7.86 6.74 21.16
C VAL A 121 -9.18 6.35 21.82
N VAL A 122 -9.77 5.21 21.43
CA VAL A 122 -11.01 4.70 22.01
C VAL A 122 -10.88 4.41 23.51
N VAL A 123 -9.76 3.84 23.95
CA VAL A 123 -9.47 3.61 25.37
C VAL A 123 -9.31 4.94 26.12
N ASN A 124 -8.49 5.86 25.60
CA ASN A 124 -8.16 7.12 26.26
C ASN A 124 -9.34 8.10 26.30
N GLN A 125 -10.16 8.11 25.25
CA GLN A 125 -11.31 9.02 25.09
C GLN A 125 -12.65 8.29 25.32
N SER A 126 -12.65 7.16 26.02
CA SER A 126 -13.84 6.31 26.22
C SER A 126 -15.06 7.09 26.72
N ARG A 127 -14.86 8.03 27.66
CA ARG A 127 -15.94 8.88 28.19
C ARG A 127 -16.67 9.70 27.13
N TRP A 128 -15.99 10.06 26.04
CA TRP A 128 -16.50 10.89 24.96
C TRP A 128 -16.96 10.07 23.76
N LEU A 129 -16.30 8.96 23.46
CA LEU A 129 -16.59 8.10 22.30
C LEU A 129 -17.68 7.06 22.56
N MET A 130 -17.93 6.67 23.82
CA MET A 130 -18.91 5.63 24.18
C MET A 130 -20.30 6.17 24.51
N ASN A 131 -20.75 7.22 23.82
CA ASN A 131 -22.07 7.82 24.00
C ASN A 131 -22.76 8.05 22.65
N ASP A 132 -24.05 8.36 22.69
CA ASP A 132 -24.86 8.59 21.48
C ASP A 132 -24.44 9.85 20.71
N ASP A 133 -23.75 10.80 21.35
CA ASP A 133 -23.30 12.03 20.73
C ASP A 133 -22.17 11.76 19.73
N ALA A 134 -21.23 10.89 20.07
CA ALA A 134 -20.16 10.47 19.15
C ALA A 134 -20.72 9.80 17.90
N GLU A 135 -21.68 8.88 18.06
CA GLU A 135 -22.36 8.25 16.93
C GLU A 135 -23.10 9.26 16.06
N ARG A 136 -23.76 10.24 16.70
CA ARG A 136 -24.48 11.32 16.02
C ARG A 136 -23.53 12.21 15.21
N VAL A 137 -22.34 12.54 15.72
CA VAL A 137 -21.31 13.28 14.97
C VAL A 137 -20.93 12.52 13.70
N ILE A 138 -20.58 11.23 13.80
CA ILE A 138 -20.19 10.42 12.64
C ILE A 138 -21.33 10.32 11.62
N ARG A 139 -22.57 10.10 12.07
CA ARG A 139 -23.75 10.06 11.18
C ARG A 139 -23.97 11.38 10.45
N ALA A 140 -23.79 12.51 11.14
CA ALA A 140 -23.91 13.83 10.52
C ALA A 140 -22.77 14.11 9.52
N MET A 141 -21.56 13.59 9.76
CA MET A 141 -20.49 13.59 8.76
C MET A 141 -20.88 12.76 7.54
N MET A 142 -21.40 11.55 7.73
CA MET A 142 -21.84 10.67 6.64
C MET A 142 -22.87 11.35 5.73
N VAL A 143 -23.76 12.20 6.25
CA VAL A 143 -24.73 12.97 5.45
C VAL A 143 -24.07 13.83 4.35
N ARG A 144 -22.82 14.24 4.54
CA ARG A 144 -22.07 15.08 3.60
C ARG A 144 -21.34 14.26 2.53
N HIS A 145 -21.29 12.94 2.66
CA HIS A 145 -20.63 12.04 1.72
C HIS A 145 -21.65 11.18 0.97
N ARG A 146 -21.34 10.93 -0.31
CA ARG A 146 -22.18 10.13 -1.19
C ARG A 146 -22.24 8.69 -0.70
N PRO A 147 -23.44 8.07 -0.55
CA PRO A 147 -23.54 6.66 -0.23
C PRO A 147 -22.70 5.80 -1.18
N GLY A 148 -21.85 4.95 -0.60
CA GLY A 148 -20.95 4.06 -1.35
C GLY A 148 -19.63 4.69 -1.82
N SER A 149 -19.39 5.98 -1.57
CA SER A 149 -18.04 6.53 -1.67
C SER A 149 -17.12 5.92 -0.62
N ASP A 150 -15.81 6.01 -0.83
CA ASP A 150 -14.81 5.50 0.11
C ASP A 150 -14.97 6.19 1.48
N ASP A 151 -15.02 7.54 1.54
CA ASP A 151 -15.28 8.25 2.80
C ASP A 151 -16.54 7.78 3.54
N HIS A 152 -17.64 7.52 2.81
CA HIS A 152 -18.88 7.06 3.42
C HIS A 152 -18.77 5.64 3.94
N ARG A 153 -18.02 4.77 3.25
CA ARG A 153 -17.72 3.41 3.72
C ARG A 153 -16.84 3.47 4.95
N ASP A 154 -15.79 4.27 4.94
CA ASP A 154 -14.84 4.40 6.04
C ASP A 154 -15.53 4.96 7.30
N LEU A 155 -16.34 6.01 7.19
CA LEU A 155 -17.13 6.56 8.31
C LEU A 155 -18.11 5.52 8.88
N ARG A 156 -18.73 4.72 8.02
CA ARG A 156 -19.66 3.66 8.44
C ARG A 156 -18.93 2.54 9.18
N GLU A 157 -17.77 2.10 8.69
CA GLU A 157 -16.94 1.11 9.38
C GLU A 157 -16.53 1.61 10.76
N HIS A 158 -16.06 2.85 10.87
CA HIS A 158 -15.71 3.46 12.16
C HIS A 158 -16.91 3.54 13.12
N LEU A 159 -18.10 3.87 12.62
CA LEU A 159 -19.34 3.88 13.42
C LEU A 159 -19.70 2.48 13.91
N GLU A 160 -19.62 1.48 13.03
CA GLU A 160 -19.86 0.08 13.38
C GLU A 160 -18.88 -0.36 14.47
N VAL A 161 -17.59 -0.02 14.37
CA VAL A 161 -16.60 -0.34 15.40
C VAL A 161 -16.94 0.29 16.75
N LEU A 162 -17.35 1.57 16.81
CA LEU A 162 -17.77 2.18 18.08
C LEU A 162 -19.01 1.51 18.68
N GLN A 163 -19.97 1.13 17.83
CA GLN A 163 -21.17 0.40 18.27
C GLN A 163 -20.83 -1.00 18.83
N HIS A 164 -19.90 -1.70 18.19
CA HIS A 164 -19.39 -2.97 18.69
C HIS A 164 -18.62 -2.79 20.00
N CYS A 165 -17.76 -1.76 20.12
CA CYS A 165 -17.06 -1.44 21.36
C CYS A 165 -18.03 -1.22 22.53
N ARG A 166 -19.16 -0.54 22.28
CA ARG A 166 -20.18 -0.29 23.30
C ARG A 166 -20.95 -1.55 23.71
N THR A 167 -21.19 -2.47 22.79
CA THR A 167 -22.00 -3.67 23.02
C THR A 167 -21.19 -4.88 23.49
N GLN A 168 -19.93 -4.99 23.07
CA GLN A 168 -19.07 -6.16 23.29
C GLN A 168 -17.81 -5.83 24.10
N GLY A 169 -17.50 -4.55 24.27
CA GLY A 169 -16.25 -4.08 24.88
C GLY A 169 -15.17 -3.77 23.83
N VAL A 170 -14.33 -2.79 24.13
CA VAL A 170 -13.26 -2.29 23.25
C VAL A 170 -12.29 -3.42 22.87
N GLU A 171 -11.77 -4.14 23.87
CA GLU A 171 -10.79 -5.21 23.67
C GLU A 171 -11.31 -6.29 22.71
N ALA A 172 -12.51 -6.83 22.97
CA ALA A 172 -13.08 -7.88 22.14
C ALA A 172 -13.33 -7.42 20.69
N THR A 173 -13.75 -6.16 20.50
CA THR A 173 -14.00 -5.59 19.17
C THR A 173 -12.70 -5.44 18.39
N PHE A 174 -11.67 -4.86 19.00
CA PHE A 174 -10.39 -4.66 18.32
C PHE A 174 -9.64 -5.96 18.09
N ASP A 175 -9.70 -6.93 19.00
CA ASP A 175 -9.16 -8.26 18.78
C ASP A 175 -9.84 -8.95 17.59
N GLN A 176 -11.16 -8.76 17.42
CA GLN A 176 -11.89 -9.28 16.25
C GLN A 176 -11.47 -8.57 14.95
N ILE A 177 -11.31 -7.25 14.97
CA ILE A 177 -10.82 -6.49 13.81
C ILE A 177 -9.41 -6.96 13.44
N GLU A 178 -8.51 -7.07 14.42
CA GLU A 178 -7.15 -7.58 14.21
C GLU A 178 -7.17 -8.99 13.62
N GLN A 179 -8.05 -9.88 14.09
CA GLN A 179 -8.25 -11.21 13.50
C GLN A 179 -8.77 -11.17 12.06
N LEU A 180 -9.72 -10.28 11.74
CA LEU A 180 -10.26 -10.12 10.38
C LEU A 180 -9.21 -9.55 9.41
N VAL A 181 -8.50 -8.52 9.85
CA VAL A 181 -7.40 -7.87 9.14
C VAL A 181 -6.25 -8.86 8.93
N ALA A 182 -5.96 -9.70 9.92
CA ALA A 182 -5.01 -10.79 9.80
C ALA A 182 -5.48 -11.88 8.82
N SER A 183 -6.77 -12.17 8.83
CA SER A 183 -7.36 -13.17 7.93
C SER A 183 -7.44 -12.72 6.47
N ASN A 184 -7.38 -11.41 6.20
CA ASN A 184 -7.54 -10.86 4.86
C ASN A 184 -6.46 -9.81 4.50
N PRO A 185 -5.21 -10.25 4.26
CA PRO A 185 -4.13 -9.36 3.88
C PRO A 185 -4.39 -8.67 2.52
N PRO A 186 -3.97 -7.41 2.33
CA PRO A 186 -4.09 -6.71 1.06
C PRO A 186 -3.45 -7.48 -0.10
N ALA A 187 -3.99 -7.34 -1.31
CA ALA A 187 -3.50 -8.06 -2.49
C ALA A 187 -2.02 -7.78 -2.78
N GLU A 188 -1.59 -6.53 -2.56
CA GLU A 188 -0.20 -6.08 -2.77
C GLU A 188 0.76 -6.76 -1.79
N VAL A 189 0.32 -7.03 -0.55
CA VAL A 189 1.12 -7.74 0.44
C VAL A 189 1.25 -9.21 0.06
N ILE A 190 0.15 -9.84 -0.39
CA ILE A 190 0.18 -11.20 -0.91
C ILE A 190 1.14 -11.30 -2.10
N GLU A 191 1.05 -10.37 -3.05
CA GLU A 191 1.92 -10.31 -4.22
C GLU A 191 3.39 -10.11 -3.82
N ALA A 192 3.67 -9.21 -2.86
CA ALA A 192 5.01 -8.98 -2.35
C ALA A 192 5.61 -10.26 -1.75
N ALA A 193 4.87 -10.93 -0.86
CA ALA A 193 5.31 -12.15 -0.20
C ALA A 193 5.56 -13.28 -1.22
N LEU A 194 4.67 -13.46 -2.19
CA LEU A 194 4.84 -14.47 -3.24
C LEU A 194 6.03 -14.15 -4.15
N ALA A 195 6.22 -12.87 -4.53
CA ALA A 195 7.39 -12.46 -5.31
C ALA A 195 8.70 -12.74 -4.55
N PHE A 196 8.72 -12.49 -3.23
CA PHE A 196 9.89 -12.77 -2.39
C PHE A 196 10.19 -14.26 -2.26
N ILE A 197 9.17 -15.10 -2.08
CA ILE A 197 9.31 -16.57 -2.04
C ILE A 197 9.82 -17.10 -3.39
N ASN A 198 9.26 -16.61 -4.50
CA ASN A 198 9.54 -17.10 -5.85
C ASN A 198 10.86 -16.59 -6.45
N ALA A 199 11.49 -15.56 -5.88
CA ALA A 199 12.82 -15.11 -6.31
C ALA A 199 13.84 -16.26 -6.21
N GLY A 200 14.56 -16.55 -7.29
CA GLY A 200 15.40 -17.73 -7.44
C GLY A 200 16.80 -17.57 -6.84
N THR A 201 17.28 -16.33 -6.71
CA THR A 201 18.61 -16.04 -6.17
C THR A 201 18.57 -15.12 -4.94
N LEU A 202 19.65 -15.09 -4.15
CA LEU A 202 19.77 -14.17 -3.01
C LEU A 202 19.75 -12.70 -3.45
N ASP A 203 20.35 -12.37 -4.60
CA ASP A 203 20.37 -11.00 -5.11
C ASP A 203 18.96 -10.58 -5.60
N GLU A 204 18.21 -11.47 -6.26
CA GLU A 204 16.79 -11.22 -6.61
C GLU A 204 15.93 -11.04 -5.35
N LYS A 205 16.12 -11.87 -4.31
CA LYS A 205 15.42 -11.70 -3.03
C LYS A 205 15.73 -10.36 -2.38
N ARG A 206 16.99 -9.94 -2.39
CA ARG A 206 17.41 -8.62 -1.88
C ARG A 206 16.73 -7.50 -2.65
N GLN A 207 16.66 -7.60 -3.98
CA GLN A 207 15.98 -6.61 -4.82
C GLN A 207 14.48 -6.53 -4.52
N VAL A 208 13.78 -7.67 -4.44
CA VAL A 208 12.35 -7.70 -4.09
C VAL A 208 12.13 -7.11 -2.70
N PHE A 209 13.00 -7.44 -1.74
CA PHE A 209 12.94 -6.88 -0.39
C PHE A 209 13.06 -5.36 -0.40
N GLN A 210 14.09 -4.80 -1.04
CA GLN A 210 14.32 -3.35 -1.09
C GLN A 210 13.17 -2.59 -1.78
N GLN A 211 12.55 -3.18 -2.80
CA GLN A 211 11.41 -2.56 -3.50
C GLN A 211 10.11 -2.61 -2.69
N LYS A 212 9.92 -3.66 -1.88
CA LYS A 212 8.66 -3.95 -1.19
C LYS A 212 8.83 -4.04 0.33
N GLU A 213 9.83 -3.35 0.89
CA GLU A 213 10.24 -3.47 2.31
C GLU A 213 9.08 -3.21 3.26
N ASN A 214 8.40 -2.08 3.11
CA ASN A 214 7.27 -1.70 3.96
C ASN A 214 6.13 -2.74 3.93
N LEU A 215 5.91 -3.41 2.79
CA LEU A 215 4.89 -4.45 2.64
C LEU A 215 5.35 -5.75 3.28
N LEU A 216 6.59 -6.17 3.03
CA LEU A 216 7.17 -7.43 3.50
C LEU A 216 7.47 -7.45 5.01
N LEU A 217 7.71 -6.28 5.61
CA LEU A 217 7.90 -6.12 7.06
C LEU A 217 6.59 -5.78 7.79
N SER A 218 5.46 -5.69 7.08
CA SER A 218 4.16 -5.45 7.71
C SER A 218 3.66 -6.69 8.46
N GLY A 219 2.79 -6.48 9.46
CA GLY A 219 2.09 -7.58 10.13
C GLY A 219 1.23 -8.40 9.17
N HIS A 220 0.75 -7.81 8.07
CA HIS A 220 0.03 -8.54 7.02
C HIS A 220 0.89 -9.56 6.30
N ALA A 221 2.17 -9.27 6.04
CA ALA A 221 3.06 -10.24 5.40
C ALA A 221 3.25 -11.46 6.30
N GLU A 222 3.43 -11.24 7.60
CA GLU A 222 3.52 -12.31 8.58
C GLU A 222 2.30 -13.25 8.54
N ASN A 223 1.10 -12.68 8.45
CA ASN A 223 -0.14 -13.46 8.30
C ASN A 223 -0.20 -14.24 6.96
N VAL A 224 0.31 -13.65 5.86
CA VAL A 224 0.45 -14.39 4.59
C VAL A 224 1.37 -15.60 4.77
N PHE A 225 2.52 -15.44 5.42
CA PHE A 225 3.44 -16.56 5.69
C PHE A 225 2.80 -17.62 6.59
N GLU A 226 2.07 -17.25 7.65
CA GLU A 226 1.35 -18.20 8.51
C GLU A 226 0.30 -19.00 7.75
N ARG A 227 -0.46 -18.34 6.88
CA ARG A 227 -1.45 -19.00 6.01
C ARG A 227 -0.80 -19.97 5.03
N LEU A 228 0.33 -19.59 4.42
CA LEU A 228 1.09 -20.48 3.53
C LEU A 228 1.65 -21.69 4.30
N LEU A 229 2.15 -21.50 5.53
CA LEU A 229 2.60 -22.60 6.38
C LEU A 229 1.47 -23.56 6.73
N ALA A 230 0.29 -23.04 7.11
CA ALA A 230 -0.89 -23.86 7.36
C ALA A 230 -1.34 -24.62 6.11
N GLN A 231 -1.34 -23.96 4.95
CA GLN A 231 -1.68 -24.58 3.67
C GLN A 231 -0.71 -25.71 3.27
N TYR A 232 0.58 -25.56 3.60
CA TYR A 232 1.61 -26.55 3.30
C TYR A 232 1.95 -27.48 4.47
N ALA A 233 1.11 -27.54 5.51
CA ALA A 233 1.40 -28.34 6.72
C ALA A 233 1.68 -29.82 6.43
N GLU A 234 1.00 -30.40 5.43
CA GLU A 234 1.22 -31.79 5.01
C GLU A 234 2.40 -31.97 4.03
N ARG A 235 2.96 -30.87 3.51
CA ARG A 235 4.06 -30.84 2.53
C ARG A 235 5.32 -30.28 3.19
N ILE A 236 6.00 -31.11 3.96
CA ILE A 236 7.16 -30.75 4.79
C ILE A 236 8.20 -29.90 4.04
N SER A 237 8.53 -30.26 2.79
CA SER A 237 9.51 -29.51 1.99
C SER A 237 9.05 -28.08 1.65
N HIS A 238 7.76 -27.88 1.37
CA HIS A 238 7.21 -26.57 1.04
C HIS A 238 7.07 -25.71 2.31
N ALA A 239 6.62 -26.30 3.41
CA ALA A 239 6.57 -25.61 4.70
C ALA A 239 7.96 -25.13 5.15
N ALA A 240 8.99 -25.98 5.01
CA ALA A 240 10.36 -25.59 5.34
C ALA A 240 10.88 -24.42 4.49
N ILE A 241 10.55 -24.41 3.19
CA ILE A 241 10.89 -23.29 2.31
C ILE A 241 10.22 -22.01 2.80
N VAL A 242 8.91 -22.03 3.03
CA VAL A 242 8.16 -20.85 3.50
C VAL A 242 8.69 -20.34 4.85
N GLU A 243 8.98 -21.24 5.79
CA GLU A 243 9.53 -20.91 7.10
C GLU A 243 10.92 -20.28 7.01
N ASN A 244 11.79 -20.76 6.10
CA ASN A 244 13.10 -20.15 5.86
C ASN A 244 12.98 -18.71 5.34
N HIS A 245 12.03 -18.44 4.43
CA HIS A 245 11.79 -17.08 3.93
C HIS A 245 11.22 -16.17 5.01
N ARG A 246 10.28 -16.66 5.81
CA ARG A 246 9.73 -15.94 6.97
C ARG A 246 10.82 -15.58 7.97
N ASN A 247 11.69 -16.53 8.31
CA ASN A 247 12.80 -16.29 9.22
C ASN A 247 13.84 -15.33 8.64
N LEU A 248 14.09 -15.38 7.33
CA LEU A 248 14.92 -14.37 6.65
C LEU A 248 14.34 -12.96 6.82
N LEU A 249 13.05 -12.76 6.58
CA LEU A 249 12.40 -11.45 6.77
C LEU A 249 12.47 -10.96 8.21
N ARG A 250 12.22 -11.84 9.19
CA ARG A 250 12.36 -11.51 10.63
C ARG A 250 13.78 -11.07 10.99
N ARG A 251 14.80 -11.75 10.43
CA ARG A 251 16.20 -11.35 10.61
C ARG A 251 16.49 -10.00 9.95
N CYS A 252 15.99 -9.77 8.73
CA CYS A 252 16.12 -8.46 8.07
C CYS A 252 15.51 -7.34 8.92
N ALA A 253 14.36 -7.58 9.57
CA ALA A 253 13.73 -6.61 10.47
C ALA A 253 14.57 -6.35 11.74
N ALA A 254 15.20 -7.38 12.30
CA ALA A 254 15.96 -7.28 13.55
C ALA A 254 17.40 -6.75 13.38
N GLU A 255 18.07 -7.16 12.31
CA GLU A 255 19.51 -6.96 12.08
C GLU A 255 19.79 -5.95 10.93
N GLY A 256 18.77 -5.60 10.13
CA GLY A 256 18.90 -4.84 8.90
C GLY A 256 19.18 -5.72 7.68
N ALA A 257 18.51 -5.42 6.56
CA ALA A 257 18.55 -6.26 5.37
C ALA A 257 19.95 -6.41 4.78
N ASP A 258 20.71 -5.31 4.66
CA ASP A 258 22.05 -5.36 4.07
C ASP A 258 22.99 -6.28 4.86
N ALA A 259 22.96 -6.21 6.19
CA ALA A 259 23.79 -7.05 7.05
C ALA A 259 23.46 -8.54 6.87
N VAL A 260 22.16 -8.89 6.83
CA VAL A 260 21.70 -10.27 6.69
C VAL A 260 22.03 -10.83 5.31
N PHE A 261 21.75 -10.08 4.23
CA PHE A 261 22.05 -10.54 2.87
C PHE A 261 23.56 -10.64 2.62
N ASP A 262 24.38 -9.73 3.15
CA ASP A 262 25.84 -9.80 3.04
C ASP A 262 26.43 -10.96 3.87
N GLN A 263 25.82 -11.30 5.01
CA GLN A 263 26.17 -12.51 5.75
C GLN A 263 25.82 -13.77 4.94
N LEU A 264 24.58 -13.87 4.45
CA LEU A 264 24.17 -15.02 3.64
C LEU A 264 25.01 -15.18 2.38
N LYS A 265 25.41 -14.08 1.76
CA LYS A 265 26.31 -14.08 0.59
C LYS A 265 27.72 -14.56 0.94
N ARG A 266 28.21 -14.27 2.15
CA ARG A 266 29.48 -14.79 2.68
C ARG A 266 29.41 -16.27 3.06
N GLU A 267 28.28 -16.70 3.62
CA GLU A 267 28.04 -18.11 4.00
C GLU A 267 27.81 -18.99 2.76
N ALA A 268 27.13 -18.46 1.75
CA ALA A 268 26.94 -19.09 0.45
C ALA A 268 28.18 -18.97 -0.45
N ALA A 269 29.20 -18.20 -0.04
CA ALA A 269 30.43 -18.12 -0.81
C ALA A 269 31.03 -19.52 -0.90
N PRO A 270 31.34 -20.00 -2.12
CA PRO A 270 31.84 -21.34 -2.29
C PRO A 270 33.15 -21.50 -1.50
N VAL A 271 33.25 -22.58 -0.73
CA VAL A 271 34.43 -22.88 0.08
C VAL A 271 35.59 -23.14 -0.87
N VAL A 272 36.45 -22.14 -1.05
CA VAL A 272 37.68 -22.26 -1.83
C VAL A 272 38.65 -23.15 -1.06
N THR A 273 38.69 -24.43 -1.42
CA THR A 273 39.61 -25.39 -0.80
C THR A 273 41.03 -25.21 -1.35
N ARG A 274 42.01 -25.81 -0.67
CA ARG A 274 43.39 -25.85 -1.14
C ARG A 274 43.50 -26.48 -2.54
N GLU A 275 42.73 -27.53 -2.80
CA GLU A 275 42.70 -28.20 -4.10
C GLU A 275 42.21 -27.28 -5.22
N VAL A 276 41.15 -26.49 -4.95
CA VAL A 276 40.65 -25.47 -5.89
C VAL A 276 41.71 -24.42 -6.18
N LEU A 277 42.39 -23.90 -5.15
CA LEU A 277 43.48 -22.93 -5.33
C LEU A 277 44.65 -23.49 -6.13
N GLU A 278 45.03 -24.74 -5.89
CA GLU A 278 46.09 -25.40 -6.65
C GLU A 278 45.70 -25.62 -8.11
N ALA A 279 44.47 -26.05 -8.39
CA ALA A 279 43.97 -26.21 -9.75
C ALA A 279 43.95 -24.87 -10.51
N VAL A 280 43.42 -23.80 -9.89
CA VAL A 280 43.40 -22.45 -10.45
C VAL A 280 44.81 -21.92 -10.68
N ARG A 281 45.75 -22.15 -9.75
CA ARG A 281 47.15 -21.76 -9.92
C ARG A 281 47.77 -22.43 -11.15
N TYR A 282 47.63 -23.74 -11.31
CA TYR A 282 48.15 -24.44 -12.50
C TYR A 282 47.52 -23.92 -13.79
N TYR A 283 46.21 -23.63 -13.78
CA TYR A 283 45.52 -23.05 -14.93
C TYR A 283 46.06 -21.66 -15.32
N ILE A 284 46.36 -20.81 -14.33
CA ILE A 284 46.95 -19.49 -14.53
C ILE A 284 48.40 -19.59 -15.03
N GLU A 285 49.18 -20.53 -14.48
CA GLU A 285 50.60 -20.68 -14.79
C GLU A 285 50.85 -21.36 -16.14
N ALA A 286 49.82 -22.00 -16.74
CA ALA A 286 49.92 -22.62 -18.05
C ALA A 286 50.38 -21.61 -19.12
N ALA A 287 51.47 -21.98 -19.79
CA ALA A 287 52.20 -21.13 -20.72
C ALA A 287 51.50 -21.01 -22.07
N THR A 288 50.69 -22.00 -22.43
CA THR A 288 49.97 -22.04 -23.70
C THR A 288 48.48 -22.27 -23.53
N LEU A 289 47.71 -21.88 -24.55
CA LEU A 289 46.27 -22.12 -24.59
C LEU A 289 45.94 -23.62 -24.69
N HIS A 290 46.82 -24.41 -25.30
CA HIS A 290 46.70 -25.88 -25.33
C HIS A 290 46.82 -26.48 -23.92
N GLU A 291 47.79 -26.03 -23.12
CA GLU A 291 47.95 -26.46 -21.72
C GLU A 291 46.76 -26.01 -20.85
N GLN A 292 46.27 -24.78 -21.03
CA GLN A 292 45.07 -24.29 -20.33
C GLN A 292 43.85 -25.17 -20.63
N ARG A 293 43.65 -25.53 -21.90
CA ARG A 293 42.58 -26.44 -22.32
C ARG A 293 42.74 -27.83 -21.69
N ALA A 294 43.93 -28.41 -21.75
CA ALA A 294 44.21 -29.72 -21.18
C ALA A 294 43.92 -29.76 -19.67
N LEU A 295 44.29 -28.70 -18.93
CA LEU A 295 43.99 -28.58 -17.50
C LEU A 295 42.49 -28.45 -17.21
N LEU A 296 41.75 -27.73 -18.05
CA LEU A 296 40.28 -27.66 -17.93
C LEU A 296 39.61 -29.00 -18.19
N GLU A 297 40.10 -29.78 -19.16
CA GLU A 297 39.60 -31.13 -19.45
C GLU A 297 39.92 -32.10 -18.30
N GLU A 298 41.14 -32.03 -17.73
CA GLU A 298 41.57 -32.87 -16.61
C GLU A 298 40.83 -32.53 -15.31
N ARG A 299 40.63 -31.24 -15.01
CA ARG A 299 40.13 -30.75 -13.71
C ARG A 299 38.78 -30.05 -13.81
N GLN A 300 37.94 -30.50 -14.73
CA GLN A 300 36.67 -29.86 -15.06
C GLN A 300 35.78 -29.64 -13.84
N SER A 301 35.63 -30.65 -12.98
CA SER A 301 34.77 -30.60 -11.78
C SER A 301 35.19 -29.54 -10.77
N VAL A 302 36.47 -29.15 -10.77
CA VAL A 302 37.04 -28.15 -9.86
C VAL A 302 37.07 -26.78 -10.52
N LEU A 303 37.66 -26.68 -11.72
CA LEU A 303 37.86 -25.41 -12.41
C LEU A 303 36.56 -24.79 -12.93
N LEU A 304 35.59 -25.60 -13.39
CA LEU A 304 34.30 -25.09 -13.85
C LEU A 304 33.25 -24.98 -12.73
N SER A 305 33.64 -25.22 -11.48
CA SER A 305 32.77 -25.00 -10.32
C SER A 305 32.73 -23.53 -9.91
N GLU A 306 31.72 -23.15 -9.14
CA GLU A 306 31.65 -21.81 -8.54
C GLU A 306 32.85 -21.52 -7.61
N ALA A 307 33.41 -22.56 -6.98
CA ALA A 307 34.62 -22.43 -6.18
C ALA A 307 35.84 -22.11 -7.05
N GLY A 308 35.95 -22.71 -8.24
CA GLY A 308 37.00 -22.42 -9.21
C GLY A 308 36.96 -20.97 -9.69
N GLU A 309 35.77 -20.49 -10.05
CA GLU A 309 35.54 -19.09 -10.44
C GLU A 309 35.84 -18.11 -9.28
N ALA A 310 35.36 -18.41 -8.08
CA ALA A 310 35.63 -17.59 -6.88
C ALA A 310 37.12 -17.55 -6.53
N ALA A 311 37.83 -18.66 -6.66
CA ALA A 311 39.28 -18.73 -6.48
C ALA A 311 40.02 -17.90 -7.54
N MET A 312 39.53 -17.85 -8.78
CA MET A 312 40.10 -17.01 -9.83
C MET A 312 39.95 -15.51 -9.48
N HIS A 313 38.77 -15.10 -9.02
CA HIS A 313 38.58 -13.73 -8.50
C HIS A 313 39.46 -13.41 -7.29
N LEU A 314 39.72 -14.38 -6.40
CA LEU A 314 40.62 -14.20 -5.25
C LEU A 314 42.05 -13.86 -5.72
N VAL A 315 42.60 -14.63 -6.67
CA VAL A 315 43.95 -14.39 -7.20
C VAL A 315 44.02 -13.05 -7.92
N MET A 316 42.98 -12.67 -8.69
CA MET A 316 42.94 -11.36 -9.35
C MET A 316 43.01 -10.17 -8.38
N ARG A 317 42.36 -10.26 -7.21
CA ARG A 317 42.45 -9.19 -6.19
C ARG A 317 43.87 -9.06 -5.61
N GLN A 318 44.61 -10.17 -5.50
CA GLN A 318 45.96 -10.20 -4.94
C GLN A 318 47.00 -9.51 -5.84
N VAL A 319 46.74 -9.42 -7.15
CA VAL A 319 47.63 -8.78 -8.14
C VAL A 319 47.05 -7.46 -8.68
N SER A 320 46.18 -6.81 -7.91
CA SER A 320 45.46 -5.60 -8.32
C SER A 320 46.36 -4.39 -8.61
N ASP A 321 47.61 -4.43 -8.18
CA ASP A 321 48.66 -3.46 -8.42
C ASP A 321 49.44 -3.69 -9.73
N GLN A 322 49.14 -4.76 -10.47
CA GLN A 322 49.83 -5.14 -11.72
C GLN A 322 48.83 -5.25 -12.90
N PRO A 323 48.57 -4.15 -13.63
CA PRO A 323 47.48 -4.10 -14.61
C PRO A 323 47.66 -5.06 -15.79
N GLU A 324 48.90 -5.34 -16.20
CA GLU A 324 49.20 -6.31 -17.27
C GLU A 324 48.85 -7.74 -16.83
N VAL A 325 49.19 -8.11 -15.59
CA VAL A 325 48.84 -9.41 -15.01
C VAL A 325 47.33 -9.52 -14.85
N GLN A 326 46.68 -8.44 -14.38
CA GLN A 326 45.23 -8.40 -14.22
C GLN A 326 44.49 -8.59 -15.56
N ALA A 327 44.97 -7.95 -16.64
CA ALA A 327 44.38 -8.12 -17.98
C ALA A 327 44.50 -9.58 -18.47
N ALA A 328 45.66 -10.22 -18.28
CA ALA A 328 45.84 -11.63 -18.64
C ALA A 328 44.95 -12.56 -17.79
N LEU A 329 44.78 -12.30 -16.50
CA LEU A 329 43.88 -13.06 -15.63
C LEU A 329 42.41 -12.87 -16.00
N GLN A 330 42.01 -11.65 -16.37
CA GLN A 330 40.65 -11.36 -16.82
C GLN A 330 40.32 -12.16 -18.09
N GLU A 331 41.24 -12.22 -19.05
CA GLU A 331 41.07 -12.99 -20.27
C GLU A 331 40.91 -14.50 -20.00
N ARG A 332 41.69 -15.03 -19.05
CA ARG A 332 41.56 -16.42 -18.58
C ARG A 332 40.24 -16.69 -17.86
N LEU A 333 39.79 -15.76 -17.01
CA LEU A 333 38.50 -15.87 -16.33
C LEU A 333 37.34 -15.91 -17.34
N VAL A 334 37.37 -15.04 -18.36
CA VAL A 334 36.35 -15.02 -19.44
C VAL A 334 36.30 -16.38 -20.14
N ARG A 335 37.45 -16.97 -20.49
CA ARG A 335 37.49 -18.31 -21.09
C ARG A 335 36.94 -19.39 -20.17
N LEU A 336 37.25 -19.34 -18.88
CA LEU A 336 36.73 -20.27 -17.88
C LEU A 336 35.20 -20.18 -17.76
N GLN A 337 34.65 -18.95 -17.75
CA GLN A 337 33.20 -18.70 -17.75
C GLN A 337 32.55 -19.21 -19.05
N GLN A 338 33.17 -18.96 -20.20
CA GLN A 338 32.69 -19.48 -21.47
C GLN A 338 32.73 -21.01 -21.52
N ALA A 339 33.80 -21.63 -21.03
CA ALA A 339 33.91 -23.09 -20.94
C ALA A 339 32.85 -23.71 -20.01
N ARG A 340 32.45 -23.00 -18.95
CA ARG A 340 31.35 -23.39 -18.06
C ARG A 340 29.99 -23.29 -18.76
N ALA A 341 29.75 -22.22 -19.53
CA ALA A 341 28.46 -21.97 -20.18
C ALA A 341 28.24 -22.80 -21.45
N GLU A 342 29.28 -22.95 -22.27
CA GLU A 342 29.19 -23.47 -23.65
C GLU A 342 29.98 -24.78 -23.85
N GLY A 343 30.78 -25.17 -22.86
CA GLY A 343 31.68 -26.32 -22.92
C GLY A 343 33.11 -25.95 -23.34
N ILE A 344 34.08 -26.75 -22.91
CA ILE A 344 35.52 -26.49 -23.10
C ILE A 344 35.90 -26.39 -24.59
N ALA A 345 35.32 -27.23 -25.46
CA ALA A 345 35.65 -27.21 -26.88
C ALA A 345 35.26 -25.88 -27.55
N ALA A 346 34.11 -25.30 -27.18
CA ALA A 346 33.61 -24.04 -27.74
C ALA A 346 34.48 -22.86 -27.30
N ALA A 347 34.85 -22.80 -26.01
CA ALA A 347 35.67 -21.73 -25.44
C ALA A 347 37.09 -21.61 -26.01
N PHE A 348 37.55 -22.63 -26.74
CA PHE A 348 38.89 -22.68 -27.36
C PHE A 348 38.83 -22.82 -28.89
N ALA A 349 37.68 -22.61 -29.52
CA ALA A 349 37.50 -22.82 -30.96
C ALA A 349 38.14 -21.71 -31.84
N GLU A 350 38.40 -20.53 -31.28
CA GLU A 350 38.95 -19.37 -32.00
C GLU A 350 40.47 -19.18 -31.83
N VAL A 351 41.16 -20.19 -31.30
CA VAL A 351 42.61 -20.22 -31.05
C VAL A 351 43.26 -21.26 -31.94
#